data_AF-A0A6J7IRI7-F1
#
_entry.id   AF-A0A6J7IRI7-F1
#
_cell.length_a   1.000
_cell.length_b   1.000
_cell.length_c   1.000
_cell.angle_alpha   90.00
_cell.angle_beta   90.00
_cell.angle_gamma   90.00
#
_symmetry.space_group_name_H-M   'P 1'
#
loop_
_entity.id
_entity.type
_entity.pdbx_description
1 polymer ?
#
loop_
_entity_poly.entity_id
_entity_poly.type
_entity_poly.pdbx_seq_one_letter_code
_entity_poly.pdbx_strand_id
1 'polypeptide(L)'
;MRAEIGRSRDVAWTALTGMLDTGAALAIDYGHTRAERVAGTWDGGTLVGYRNGRAVTPVADGSCNLTAHVAIDSVAAAAPRAQSTRIARWSATPGRSDFVSLVQIFT
;
A
#
# COMPACT_ATOMS: atom_id res chain seq x y z
N MET A 1 13.69 5.33 13.12
CA MET A 1 12.67 4.75 12.23
C MET A 1 12.60 5.58 10.95
N ARG A 2 12.70 4.94 9.79
CA ARG A 2 12.48 5.57 8.48
C ARG A 2 10.99 5.66 8.18
N ALA A 3 10.54 6.73 7.52
CA ALA A 3 9.15 6.89 7.08
C ALA A 3 9.09 7.12 5.56
N GLU A 4 8.21 6.38 4.89
CA GLU A 4 7.93 6.52 3.45
C GLU A 4 6.46 6.95 3.31
N ILE A 5 6.23 8.18 2.84
CA ILE A 5 4.92 8.84 2.91
C ILE A 5 4.20 8.76 1.56
N GLY A 6 3.12 7.98 1.50
CA GLY A 6 2.28 7.81 0.30
C GLY A 6 1.17 8.85 0.14
N ARG A 7 1.44 10.14 0.36
CA ARG A 7 0.39 11.19 0.41
C ARG A 7 -0.46 11.26 -0.86
N SER A 8 0.15 11.16 -2.04
CA SER A 8 -0.59 11.20 -3.31
C SER A 8 -1.57 10.04 -3.45
N ARG A 9 -1.15 8.82 -3.07
CA ARG A 9 -2.01 7.63 -3.00
C ARG A 9 -3.17 7.83 -2.03
N ASP A 10 -2.89 8.36 -0.83
CA ASP A 10 -3.93 8.56 0.18
C ASP A 10 -4.96 9.59 -0.29
N VAL A 11 -4.54 10.69 -0.91
CA VAL A 11 -5.44 11.67 -1.55
C VAL A 11 -6.27 11.04 -2.66
N ALA A 12 -5.66 10.23 -3.52
CA ALA A 12 -6.37 9.53 -4.59
C ALA A 12 -7.40 8.54 -4.02
N TRP A 13 -7.05 7.81 -2.96
CA TRP A 13 -7.97 6.89 -2.30
C TRP A 13 -9.15 7.62 -1.66
N THR A 14 -8.92 8.75 -0.96
CA THR A 14 -9.98 9.60 -0.43
C THR A 14 -10.93 10.07 -1.55
N ALA A 15 -10.38 10.52 -2.67
CA ALA A 15 -11.19 10.99 -3.81
C ALA A 15 -12.01 9.85 -4.43
N LEU A 16 -11.41 8.67 -4.63
CA LEU A 16 -12.07 7.50 -5.19
C LEU A 16 -13.21 7.00 -4.29
N THR A 17 -12.93 6.84 -3.00
CA THR A 17 -13.92 6.38 -2.03
C THR A 17 -14.99 7.42 -1.73
N GLY A 18 -14.67 8.70 -1.85
CA GLY A 18 -15.63 9.81 -1.73
C GLY A 18 -16.68 9.85 -2.83
N MET A 19 -16.51 9.11 -3.94
CA MET A 19 -17.53 8.96 -4.98
C MET A 19 -18.55 7.85 -4.66
N LEU A 20 -18.34 7.08 -3.59
CA LEU A 20 -19.25 6.00 -3.19
C LEU A 20 -20.24 6.49 -2.14
N ASP A 21 -21.53 6.55 -2.50
CA ASP A 21 -22.61 6.70 -1.52
C ASP A 21 -22.87 5.37 -0.78
N THR A 22 -22.86 4.26 -1.52
CA THR A 22 -22.99 2.90 -0.98
C THR A 22 -22.10 1.94 -1.77
N GLY A 23 -21.73 0.81 -1.18
CA GLY A 23 -21.00 -0.27 -1.85
C GLY A 23 -19.63 -0.55 -1.25
N ALA A 24 -18.68 -0.97 -2.07
CA ALA A 24 -17.36 -1.41 -1.63
C ALA A 24 -16.24 -0.85 -2.50
N ALA A 25 -15.11 -0.50 -1.86
CA ALA A 25 -13.85 -0.21 -2.53
C ALA A 25 -12.82 -1.30 -2.20
N LEU A 26 -12.06 -1.73 -3.20
CA LEU A 26 -10.99 -2.72 -3.07
C LEU A 26 -9.67 -2.14 -3.57
N ALA A 27 -8.66 -2.14 -2.72
CA ALA A 27 -7.27 -1.91 -3.11
C ALA A 27 -6.47 -3.21 -2.98
N ILE A 28 -5.59 -3.48 -3.94
CA ILE A 28 -4.64 -4.60 -3.91
C ILE A 28 -3.29 -4.06 -4.34
N ASP A 29 -2.27 -4.28 -3.51
CA ASP A 29 -0.89 -3.92 -3.84
C ASP A 29 0.10 -4.75 -3.01
N TYR A 30 1.39 -4.63 -3.30
CA TYR A 30 2.45 -5.08 -2.39
C TYR A 30 2.49 -4.12 -1.21
N GLY A 31 2.36 -4.62 0.01
CA GLY A 31 2.11 -3.77 1.16
C GLY A 31 2.54 -4.35 2.49
N HIS A 32 2.39 -3.50 3.49
CA HIS A 32 2.76 -3.75 4.87
C HIS A 32 1.85 -2.98 5.82
N THR A 33 1.76 -3.48 7.04
CA THR A 33 0.91 -2.93 8.10
C THR A 33 1.73 -2.17 9.15
N ARG A 34 1.06 -1.36 9.96
CA ARG A 34 1.67 -0.70 11.12
C ARG A 34 2.35 -1.68 12.07
N ALA A 35 1.74 -2.84 12.32
CA ALA A 35 2.30 -3.84 13.22
C ALA A 35 3.67 -4.33 12.74
N GLU A 36 3.83 -4.55 11.44
CA GLU A 36 5.10 -4.98 10.85
C GLU A 36 6.15 -3.89 10.82
N ARG A 37 5.74 -2.64 10.62
CA ARG A 37 6.64 -1.49 10.77
C ARG A 37 7.13 -1.35 12.22
N VAL A 38 6.25 -1.52 13.21
CA VAL A 38 6.62 -1.49 14.64
C VAL A 38 7.55 -2.65 15.00
N ALA A 39 7.40 -3.82 14.36
CA ALA A 39 8.28 -4.97 14.55
C ALA A 39 9.66 -4.82 13.87
N GLY A 40 9.91 -3.74 13.12
CA GLY A 40 11.19 -3.48 12.46
C GLY A 40 11.38 -4.22 11.12
N THR A 41 10.39 -5.01 10.66
CA THR A 41 10.47 -5.78 9.40
C THR A 41 10.82 -4.91 8.19
N TRP A 42 10.46 -3.62 8.24
CA TRP A 42 10.59 -2.67 7.13
C TRP A 42 11.51 -1.48 7.43
N ASP A 43 12.41 -1.59 8.41
CA ASP A 43 13.32 -0.50 8.79
C ASP A 43 14.29 -0.08 7.67
N GLY A 44 14.60 -0.99 6.75
CA GLY A 44 15.37 -0.71 5.53
C GLY A 44 14.66 0.19 4.52
N GLY A 45 13.34 0.40 4.68
CA GLY A 45 12.48 1.01 3.68
C GLY A 45 12.11 0.04 2.56
N THR A 46 11.27 0.51 1.65
CA THR A 46 10.67 -0.32 0.58
C THR A 46 10.83 0.27 -0.81
N LEU A 47 11.39 1.47 -0.93
CA LEU A 47 11.67 2.10 -2.22
C LEU A 47 12.71 1.30 -3.03
N VAL A 48 12.32 0.83 -4.22
CA VAL A 48 13.16 0.07 -5.15
C VAL A 48 13.06 0.64 -6.56
N GLY A 49 14.18 0.68 -7.28
CA GLY A 49 14.22 0.95 -8.71
C GLY A 49 14.21 -0.32 -9.53
N TYR A 50 13.59 -0.30 -10.71
CA TYR A 50 13.62 -1.41 -11.67
C TYR A 50 14.06 -0.95 -13.05
N ARG A 51 15.06 -1.63 -13.63
CA ARG A 51 15.56 -1.40 -14.99
C ARG A 51 15.66 -2.73 -15.70
N ASN A 52 15.01 -2.86 -16.87
CA ASN A 52 15.00 -4.10 -17.66
C ASN A 52 14.61 -5.35 -16.83
N GLY A 53 13.60 -5.21 -15.97
CA GLY A 53 13.11 -6.29 -15.11
C GLY A 53 13.99 -6.64 -13.90
N ARG A 54 15.06 -5.88 -13.64
CA ARG A 54 15.98 -6.13 -12.51
C ARG A 54 15.90 -5.00 -11.49
N ALA A 55 15.95 -5.37 -10.21
CA ALA A 55 16.06 -4.42 -9.12
C ALA A 55 17.41 -3.68 -9.17
N VAL A 56 17.37 -2.37 -8.97
CA VAL A 56 18.52 -1.45 -8.94
C VAL A 56 18.32 -0.43 -7.82
N THR A 57 19.38 0.30 -7.48
CA THR A 57 19.27 1.45 -6.58
C THR A 57 18.29 2.47 -7.18
N PRO A 58 17.29 2.96 -6.41
CA PRO A 58 16.31 3.91 -6.91
C PRO A 58 16.96 5.26 -7.23
N VAL A 59 16.72 5.77 -8.44
CA VAL A 59 17.13 7.11 -8.88
C VAL A 59 15.94 7.80 -9.55
N ALA A 60 15.63 9.03 -9.11
CA ALA A 60 14.49 9.81 -9.60
C ALA A 60 14.83 10.66 -10.84
N ASP A 61 15.50 10.07 -11.82
CA ASP A 61 15.95 10.72 -13.07
C ASP A 61 15.23 10.17 -14.32
N GLY A 62 14.25 9.28 -14.13
CA GLY A 62 13.52 8.61 -15.21
C GLY A 62 14.27 7.42 -15.83
N SER A 63 15.47 7.08 -15.38
CA SER A 63 16.27 5.97 -15.91
C SER A 63 15.84 4.58 -15.40
N CYS A 64 14.94 4.53 -14.42
CA CYS A 64 14.35 3.31 -13.88
C CYS A 64 12.92 3.57 -13.38
N ASN A 65 12.11 2.51 -13.34
CA ASN A 65 10.79 2.56 -12.71
C ASN A 65 10.96 2.54 -11.20
N LEU A 66 10.24 3.40 -10.47
CA LEU A 66 10.28 3.44 -9.01
C LEU A 66 9.01 2.84 -8.43
N THR A 67 9.15 2.01 -7.40
CA THR A 67 8.03 1.47 -6.63
C THR A 67 8.38 1.43 -5.14
N ALA A 68 7.35 1.40 -4.30
CA ALA A 68 7.47 1.23 -2.85
C ALA A 68 6.25 0.44 -2.35
N HIS A 69 6.42 -0.35 -1.29
CA HIS A 69 5.30 -1.08 -0.70
C HIS A 69 4.31 -0.11 -0.05
N VAL A 70 3.03 -0.45 -0.14
CA VAL A 70 1.93 0.35 0.38
C VAL A 70 1.80 0.14 1.89
N ALA A 71 1.83 1.25 2.64
CA ALA A 71 1.36 1.27 4.03
C ALA A 71 -0.17 1.17 4.03
N ILE A 72 -0.69 -0.06 4.05
CA ILE A 72 -2.12 -0.33 3.78
C ILE A 72 -3.05 0.27 4.84
N ASP A 73 -2.56 0.38 6.08
CA ASP A 73 -3.27 1.03 7.18
C ASP A 73 -3.41 2.55 6.96
N SER A 74 -2.48 3.18 6.25
CA SER A 74 -2.59 4.60 5.83
C SER A 74 -3.69 4.77 4.79
N VAL A 75 -3.79 3.85 3.83
CA VAL A 75 -4.85 3.84 2.81
C VAL A 75 -6.21 3.68 3.48
N ALA A 76 -6.35 2.74 4.41
CA ALA A 76 -7.58 2.56 5.18
C ALA A 76 -7.97 3.84 5.94
N ALA A 77 -7.00 4.48 6.60
CA ALA A 77 -7.22 5.72 7.36
C ALA A 77 -7.60 6.92 6.47
N ALA A 78 -7.22 6.92 5.19
CA ALA A 78 -7.58 7.97 4.23
C ALA A 78 -9.07 7.96 3.85
N ALA A 79 -9.83 6.90 4.16
CA ALA A 79 -11.27 6.81 3.97
C ALA A 79 -12.01 6.55 5.31
N PRO A 80 -12.07 7.55 6.22
CA PRO A 80 -12.62 7.35 7.57
C PRO A 80 -14.14 7.13 7.60
N ARG A 81 -14.86 7.38 6.49
CA ARG A 81 -16.31 7.13 6.37
C ARG A 81 -16.66 5.67 6.14
N ALA A 82 -15.68 4.81 5.86
CA ALA A 82 -15.94 3.38 5.68
C ALA A 82 -16.51 2.78 6.96
N GLN A 83 -17.67 2.13 6.86
CA GLN A 83 -18.34 1.47 7.99
C GLN A 83 -17.59 0.23 8.44
N SER A 84 -16.95 -0.47 7.50
CA SER A 84 -16.14 -1.65 7.76
C SER A 84 -14.86 -1.60 6.94
N THR A 85 -13.78 -2.09 7.53
CA THR A 85 -12.46 -2.21 6.90
C THR A 85 -11.92 -3.61 7.14
N ARG A 86 -11.50 -4.29 6.07
CA ARG A 86 -10.80 -5.58 6.13
C ARG A 86 -9.48 -5.48 5.38
N ILE A 87 -8.40 -5.85 6.06
CA ILE A 87 -7.07 -6.02 5.46
C ILE A 87 -6.77 -7.51 5.45
N ALA A 88 -6.36 -8.05 4.31
CA ALA A 88 -5.99 -9.45 4.19
C ALA A 88 -4.70 -9.59 3.39
N ARG A 89 -3.83 -10.52 3.81
CA ARG A 89 -2.70 -10.95 2.99
C ARG A 89 -3.14 -12.04 2.05
N TRP A 90 -2.71 -11.94 0.79
CA TRP A 90 -2.81 -13.06 -0.12
C TRP A 90 -1.61 -13.99 0.16
N SER A 91 -1.84 -15.29 0.28
CA SER A 91 -0.79 -16.33 0.22
C SER A 91 -1.18 -17.42 -0.80
N ALA A 92 -0.76 -17.23 -2.07
CA ALA A 92 -0.90 -18.28 -3.08
C ALA A 92 0.20 -19.34 -2.94
N THR A 93 1.29 -18.97 -2.26
CA THR A 93 2.43 -19.84 -1.96
C THR A 93 2.88 -19.56 -0.52
N PRO A 94 3.09 -20.58 0.32
CA PRO A 94 3.65 -20.38 1.64
C PRO A 94 5.00 -19.64 1.54
N GLY A 95 5.10 -18.46 2.16
CA GLY A 95 6.37 -17.80 2.47
C GLY A 95 6.81 -16.61 1.62
N ARG A 96 6.02 -16.03 0.69
CA ARG A 96 6.57 -14.95 -0.16
C ARG A 96 5.68 -13.92 -0.84
N SER A 97 4.39 -13.81 -0.54
CA SER A 97 3.58 -12.76 -1.15
C SER A 97 3.41 -11.58 -0.19
N ASP A 98 4.08 -10.48 -0.54
CA ASP A 98 3.87 -9.16 0.08
C ASP A 98 2.54 -8.53 -0.38
N PHE A 99 1.75 -9.22 -1.21
CA PHE A 99 0.45 -8.75 -1.64
C PHE A 99 -0.53 -8.65 -0.46
N VAL A 100 -1.13 -7.48 -0.34
CA VAL A 100 -2.15 -7.16 0.65
C VAL A 100 -3.36 -6.60 -0.10
N SER A 101 -4.55 -7.03 0.33
CA SER A 101 -5.81 -6.42 -0.07
C SER A 101 -6.41 -5.62 1.09
N LEU A 102 -7.10 -4.55 0.72
CA LEU A 102 -7.92 -3.72 1.60
C LEU A 102 -9.32 -3.63 0.99
N VAL A 103 -10.33 -4.04 1.75
CA VAL A 103 -11.74 -3.86 1.42
C VAL A 103 -12.36 -2.88 2.40
N GLN A 104 -13.01 -1.84 1.88
CA GLN A 104 -13.78 -0.88 2.68
C GLN A 104 -15.23 -0.83 2.20
N ILE A 105 -16.18 -0.89 3.13
CA ILE A 105 -17.62 -0.90 2.87
C ILE A 105 -18.22 0.46 3.25
N PHE A 106 -19.08 1.00 2.39
CA PHE A 106 -19.74 2.30 2.50
C PHE A 106 -21.25 2.12 2.42
N THR A 107 -21.99 2.88 3.21
CA THR A 107 -23.46 2.84 3.34
C THR A 107 -24.02 4.23 3.64
#